data_AF-A0A199UXL4-F1
#
_entry.id   AF-A0A199UXL4-F1
#
_cell.length_a   1.000
_cell.length_b   1.000
_cell.length_c   1.000
_cell.angle_alpha   90.00
_cell.angle_beta   90.00
_cell.angle_gamma   90.00
#
_symmetry.space_group_name_H-M   'P 1'
#
loop_
_entity.id
_entity.type
_entity.pdbx_description
1 polymer ?
#
loop_
_entity_poly.entity_id
_entity_poly.type
_entity_poly.pdbx_seq_one_letter_code
_entity_poly.pdbx_strand_id
1 'polypeptide(L)' 'VRCSKASEQERCLKYCGLCCEECRCVPPGTYGNKDRCPCYRDKFTGHGRRRRPKCP' A
#
# COMPACT_ATOMS: atom_id res chain seq x y z
N VAL A 1 9.02 5.90 -6.26
CA VAL A 1 8.99 4.61 -7.00
C VAL A 1 7.63 3.94 -6.93
N ARG A 2 7.07 3.62 -5.74
CA ARG A 2 5.80 2.89 -5.65
C ARG A 2 4.63 3.54 -6.41
N CYS A 3 4.49 4.85 -6.28
CA CYS A 3 3.39 5.61 -6.88
C CYS A 3 3.68 6.24 -8.24
N SER A 4 4.85 6.01 -8.86
CA SER A 4 5.25 6.76 -10.06
C SER A 4 4.42 6.43 -11.31
N LYS A 5 3.71 5.30 -11.33
CA LYS A 5 2.79 4.89 -12.41
C LYS A 5 1.32 4.82 -11.96
N ALA A 6 1.00 5.36 -10.78
CA ALA A 6 -0.37 5.40 -10.32
C ALA A 6 -1.15 6.49 -11.06
N SER A 7 -2.35 6.18 -11.55
CA SER A 7 -3.23 7.17 -12.19
C SER A 7 -3.62 8.29 -11.23
N GLU A 8 -3.85 7.95 -9.95
CA GLU A 8 -4.18 8.87 -8.87
C GLU A 8 -2.94 9.04 -7.96
N GLN A 9 -2.00 9.90 -8.36
CA GLN A 9 -0.71 10.03 -7.67
C GLN A 9 -0.86 10.49 -6.22
N GLU A 10 -1.63 11.55 -5.96
CA GLU A 10 -1.82 12.10 -4.61
C GLU A 10 -2.41 11.06 -3.66
N ARG A 11 -3.43 10.32 -4.12
CA ARG A 11 -4.06 9.25 -3.35
C ARG A 11 -3.05 8.14 -3.04
N CYS A 12 -2.27 7.72 -4.03
CA CYS A 12 -1.26 6.70 -3.83
C CYS A 12 -0.22 7.14 -2.79
N LEU A 13 0.31 8.36 -2.92
CA LEU A 13 1.32 8.90 -2.01
C LEU A 13 0.78 8.99 -0.57
N LYS A 14 -0.46 9.45 -0.39
CA LYS A 14 -1.12 9.53 0.91
C LYS A 14 -1.17 8.16 1.61
N TYR A 15 -1.72 7.14 0.94
CA TYR A 15 -1.85 5.82 1.56
C TYR A 15 -0.50 5.10 1.66
N CYS A 16 0.40 5.28 0.70
CA CYS A 16 1.76 4.74 0.77
C CYS A 16 2.52 5.32 1.97
N GLY A 17 2.40 6.63 2.23
CA GLY A 17 3.01 7.31 3.38
C GLY A 17 2.48 6.76 4.70
N LEU A 18 1.15 6.69 4.87
CA LEU A 18 0.53 6.11 6.07
C LEU A 18 1.00 4.67 6.35
N CYS A 19 1.06 3.84 5.31
CA CYS A 19 1.53 2.46 5.45
C CYS A 19 3.04 2.38 5.69
N CYS A 20 3.82 3.32 5.14
CA CYS A 20 5.26 3.42 5.36
C CYS A 20 5.56 3.82 6.81
N GLU A 21 4.84 4.78 7.38
CA GLU A 21 5.02 5.16 8.79
C GLU A 21 4.65 4.02 9.73
N GLU A 22 3.55 3.33 9.46
CA GLU A 22 3.03 2.26 10.31
C GLU A 22 3.86 0.96 10.19
N CYS A 23 4.28 0.58 8.98
CA CYS A 23 4.99 -0.68 8.74
C CYS A 23 6.51 -0.52 8.55
N ARG A 24 7.03 0.71 8.45
CA ARG A 24 8.44 1.04 8.18
C ARG A 24 9.04 0.31 6.97
N CYS A 25 8.19 -0.03 5.99
CA CYS A 25 8.55 -0.83 4.82
C CYS A 25 7.68 -0.42 3.62
N VAL A 26 8.30 -0.26 2.45
CA VAL A 26 7.60 -0.05 1.17
C VAL A 26 8.13 -1.06 0.15
N PRO A 27 7.25 -1.85 -0.50
CA PRO A 27 7.70 -2.85 -1.46
C PRO A 27 8.31 -2.21 -2.72
N PRO A 28 9.32 -2.85 -3.33
CA PRO A 28 9.95 -2.34 -4.54
C PRO A 28 9.03 -2.42 -5.77
N GLY A 29 9.31 -1.57 -6.76
CA GLY A 29 8.53 -1.45 -8.00
C GLY A 29 7.25 -0.64 -7.83
N THR A 30 6.48 -0.51 -8.91
CA THR A 30 5.21 0.27 -8.96
C THR A 30 3.97 -0.57 -8.66
N TYR A 31 4.09 -1.90 -8.71
CA TYR A 31 3.01 -2.86 -8.46
C TYR A 31 3.59 -4.18 -7.93
N GLY A 32 2.79 -5.00 -7.24
CA GLY A 32 3.22 -6.30 -6.73
C GLY A 32 4.23 -6.24 -5.57
N ASN A 33 5.01 -7.32 -5.40
CA ASN A 33 6.09 -7.50 -4.40
C ASN A 33 5.70 -7.28 -2.92
N LYS A 34 4.39 -7.29 -2.61
CA LYS A 34 3.90 -6.97 -1.26
C LYS A 34 4.32 -8.03 -0.23
N ASP A 35 4.63 -9.24 -0.66
CA ASP A 35 5.23 -10.32 0.13
C ASP A 35 6.53 -9.92 0.83
N ARG A 36 7.32 -9.00 0.25
CA ARG A 36 8.54 -8.48 0.89
C ARG A 36 8.28 -7.58 2.10
N CYS A 37 7.07 -7.02 2.21
CA CYS A 37 6.63 -6.21 3.35
C CYS A 37 5.29 -6.77 3.87
N PRO A 38 5.28 -7.85 4.67
CA PRO A 38 4.06 -8.51 5.13
C PRO A 38 3.07 -7.56 5.83
N CYS A 39 3.56 -6.65 6.67
CA CYS A 39 2.72 -5.62 7.29
C CYS A 39 2.01 -4.76 6.23
N TYR A 40 2.72 -4.29 5.20
CA TYR A 40 2.15 -3.46 4.13
C TYR A 40 1.11 -4.23 3.31
N ARG A 41 1.36 -5.53 3.05
CA ARG A 41 0.43 -6.44 2.37
C ARG A 41 -0.85 -6.64 3.16
N ASP A 42 -0.73 -6.84 4.47
CA ASP A 42 -1.80 -7.32 5.33
C ASP A 42 -2.62 -6.17 5.96
N LYS A 43 -2.39 -4.93 5.53
CA LYS A 43 -3.24 -3.78 5.87
C LYS A 43 -4.48 -3.74 5.00
N PHE A 44 -5.63 -3.87 5.64
CA PHE A 44 -6.94 -3.77 4.99
C PHE A 44 -7.80 -2.71 5.65
N THR A 45 -8.74 -2.17 4.88
CA THR A 45 -9.86 -1.38 5.36
C THR A 45 -11.15 -2.17 5.22
N GLY A 46 -12.13 -1.87 6.08
CA GLY A 46 -13.43 -2.56 6.10
C GLY A 46 -13.36 -3.98 6.68
N HIS A 47 -14.52 -4.63 6.76
CA HIS A 47 -14.68 -5.97 7.33
C HIS A 47 -15.51 -6.87 6.40
N GLY A 48 -15.33 -8.19 6.50
CA GLY A 48 -16.04 -9.18 5.71
C GLY A 48 -15.92 -8.95 4.19
N ARG A 49 -17.05 -8.89 3.48
CA ARG A 49 -17.11 -8.69 2.02
C ARG A 49 -16.59 -7.32 1.55
N ARG A 50 -16.52 -6.34 2.45
CA ARG A 50 -16.01 -4.99 2.17
C ARG A 50 -14.51 -4.84 2.43
N ARG A 51 -13.82 -5.94 2.79
CA ARG A 51 -12.38 -5.92 3.02
C ARG A 51 -11.66 -5.51 1.72
N ARG A 52 -10.84 -4.46 1.79
CA ARG A 52 -10.04 -3.94 0.67
C ARG A 52 -8.63 -3.63 1.14
N PRO A 53 -7.58 -3.87 0.34
CA PRO A 53 -6.23 -3.46 0.69
C PRO A 53 -6.16 -1.95 0.96
N LYS A 54 -5.57 -1.55 2.08
CA LYS A 54 -5.35 -0.14 2.44
C LYS A 54 -4.17 0.45 1.67
N CYS A 55 -3.11 -0.34 1.51
CA CYS A 55 -1.84 0.12 0.96
C CYS A 55 -1.70 -0.20 -0.55
N PRO A 56 -1.16 0.73 -1.36
CA PRO A 56 -1.08 0.59 -2.81
C PRO A 56 -0.23 -0.58 -3.34
#